data_AF-A0A2N1IH81-F1
#
_entry.id   AF-A0A2N1IH81-F1
#
_cell.length_a   1.000
_cell.length_b   1.000
_cell.length_c   1.000
_cell.angle_alpha   90.00
_cell.angle_beta   90.00
_cell.angle_gamma   90.00
#
_symmetry.space_group_name_H-M   'P 1'
#
loop_
_entity.id
_entity.type
_entity.pdbx_description
1 polymer ?
#
loop_
_entity_poly.entity_id
_entity_poly.type
_entity_poly.pdbx_seq_one_letter_code
_entity_poly.pdbx_strand_id
1 'polypeptide(L)'
;MSEHSKFYTTLADLRHDLKTPIGHILGYSEMLQEELEEAPWEEFQVDLINVHNSADKLLALIEDNLAATKSSVNDIDIPSVQFKLRMQLNHITGYCELLQDLAEDRDRIELIGDLNNIIQASAVFAEIVENKLSIHYLETFIAQEETVQEPKQLTQNTKISAINNTSETDNIVLSTMGEGGIILVVDDNPTNLDLLSRRLKRQGYLPITVDSGQAALDYLANNIVDLVLLDLVMPQMSGTEVLTVIRHNPKLRNLPVIILSAHDDMDIIVKCVLLGADDYLFKPYNPILLKARLAATLEKYRLRQNQVPRLEVFISSPGDVIPERKIIRGIIKDINEELADRVRLVPVFWEDEPLLASDTFQAQIHPAKNSDIYLGIFWSRLGSPLPDSITREDGSLYDSGSEYEYEDAYYGYQKKGKPEILVYRKMSEAFVSLANREEAMSSIDQFEKVDTFIERWFIDPDDGSYSGAYHCFEDIETFEDMIYKHLKKLVLMQLEKL
;
A
#
# COMPACT_ATOMS: atom_id res chain seq x y z
N MET A 1 39.81 6.11 3.81
CA MET A 1 39.12 6.86 4.87
C MET A 1 40.15 7.29 5.92
N SER A 2 40.09 8.52 6.43
CA SER A 2 40.92 8.91 7.58
C SER A 2 40.47 8.15 8.84
N GLU A 3 41.35 7.95 9.82
CA GLU A 3 40.99 7.34 11.12
C GLU A 3 39.79 8.04 11.76
N HIS A 4 39.67 9.36 11.58
CA HIS A 4 38.49 10.14 11.99
C HIS A 4 37.19 9.64 11.35
N SER A 5 37.17 9.38 10.03
CA SER A 5 35.97 8.91 9.35
C SER A 5 35.57 7.50 9.82
N LYS A 6 36.53 6.64 10.15
CA LYS A 6 36.26 5.29 10.70
C LYS A 6 35.63 5.36 12.08
N PHE A 7 36.18 6.22 12.95
CA PHE A 7 35.65 6.41 14.30
C PHE A 7 34.18 6.87 14.29
N TYR A 8 33.81 7.81 13.41
CA TYR A 8 32.43 8.27 13.30
C TYR A 8 31.47 7.17 12.86
N THR A 9 31.85 6.35 11.88
CA THR A 9 31.05 5.21 11.42
C THR A 9 30.88 4.16 12.53
N THR A 10 31.97 3.74 13.18
CA THR A 10 31.91 2.77 14.29
C THR A 10 31.05 3.28 15.46
N LEU A 11 31.13 4.57 15.79
CA LEU A 11 30.33 5.16 16.85
C LEU A 11 28.85 5.25 16.45
N ALA A 12 28.53 5.45 15.17
CA ALA A 12 27.17 5.40 14.65
C ALA A 12 26.58 3.99 14.74
N ASP A 13 27.31 2.99 14.27
CA ASP A 13 26.90 1.59 14.36
C ASP A 13 26.65 1.17 15.82
N LEU A 14 27.55 1.56 16.73
CA LEU A 14 27.38 1.27 18.16
C LEU A 14 26.15 1.97 18.76
N ARG A 15 25.88 3.23 18.40
CA ARG A 15 24.67 3.93 18.85
C ARG A 15 23.43 3.22 18.34
N HIS A 16 23.40 2.85 17.07
CA HIS A 16 22.30 2.12 16.47
C HIS A 16 22.03 0.81 17.22
N ASP A 17 23.08 0.00 17.40
CA ASP A 17 23.01 -1.28 18.11
C ASP A 17 22.48 -1.14 19.54
N LEU A 18 22.90 -0.10 20.26
CA LEU A 18 22.46 0.16 21.64
C LEU A 18 21.03 0.73 21.69
N LYS A 19 20.62 1.56 20.73
CA LYS A 19 19.29 2.18 20.68
C LYS A 19 18.19 1.17 20.41
N THR A 20 18.45 0.14 19.61
CA THR A 20 17.46 -0.90 19.26
C THR A 20 16.86 -1.60 20.49
N PRO A 21 17.64 -2.25 21.38
CA PRO A 21 17.09 -2.87 22.57
C PRO A 21 16.46 -1.88 23.56
N ILE A 22 16.93 -0.63 23.65
CA ILE A 22 16.22 0.42 24.42
C ILE A 22 14.83 0.68 23.84
N GLY A 23 14.73 0.77 22.52
CA GLY A 23 13.46 0.93 21.82
C GLY A 23 12.49 -0.21 22.11
N HIS A 24 12.98 -1.45 22.25
CA HIS A 24 12.16 -2.59 22.66
C HIS A 24 11.66 -2.46 24.10
N ILE A 25 12.54 -2.08 25.03
CA ILE A 25 12.18 -1.85 26.43
C ILE A 25 11.08 -0.78 26.54
N LEU A 26 11.29 0.37 25.89
CA LEU A 26 10.31 1.45 25.85
C LEU A 26 9.01 0.96 25.23
N GLY A 27 9.06 0.32 24.06
CA GLY A 27 7.89 -0.16 23.33
C GLY A 27 7.02 -1.12 24.14
N TYR A 28 7.59 -2.15 24.76
CA TYR A 28 6.83 -3.07 25.61
C TYR A 28 6.35 -2.41 26.90
N SER A 29 7.15 -1.53 27.51
CA SER A 29 6.71 -0.80 28.70
C SER A 29 5.49 0.10 28.42
N GLU A 30 5.47 0.76 27.26
CA GLU A 30 4.33 1.57 26.80
C GLU A 30 3.11 0.70 26.51
N MET A 31 3.28 -0.47 25.88
CA MET A 31 2.16 -1.39 25.63
C MET A 31 1.51 -1.85 26.93
N LEU A 32 2.32 -2.24 27.91
CA LEU A 32 1.85 -2.61 29.24
C LEU A 32 1.16 -1.44 29.94
N GLN A 33 1.69 -0.22 29.85
CA GLN A 33 1.06 0.98 30.44
C GLN A 33 -0.32 1.22 29.83
N GLU A 34 -0.41 1.11 28.51
CA GLU A 34 -1.63 1.30 27.76
C GLU A 34 -2.67 0.19 28.04
N GLU A 35 -2.27 -1.06 28.25
CA GLU A 35 -3.18 -2.13 28.68
C GLU A 35 -3.76 -1.85 30.08
N LEU A 36 -3.01 -1.17 30.94
CA LEU A 36 -3.45 -0.78 32.28
C LEU A 36 -4.32 0.48 32.29
N GLU A 37 -4.49 1.19 31.16
CA GLU A 37 -5.45 2.30 31.08
C GLU A 37 -6.90 1.80 31.15
N GLU A 38 -7.18 0.64 30.56
CA GLU A 38 -8.52 0.03 30.58
C GLU A 38 -8.86 -0.59 31.94
N ALA A 39 -7.84 -1.08 32.65
CA ALA A 39 -7.97 -1.70 33.97
C ALA A 39 -6.85 -1.23 34.92
N PRO A 40 -7.01 -0.06 35.58
CA PRO A 40 -5.95 0.55 36.39
C PRO A 40 -5.47 -0.33 37.54
N TRP A 41 -4.14 -0.42 37.69
CA TRP A 41 -3.47 -1.10 38.79
C TRP A 41 -2.29 -0.25 39.26
N GLU A 42 -2.53 0.64 40.24
CA GLU A 42 -1.57 1.66 40.67
C GLU A 42 -0.21 1.10 41.08
N GLU A 43 -0.19 0.05 41.90
CA GLU A 43 1.05 -0.60 42.36
C GLU A 43 1.93 -1.09 41.20
N PHE A 44 1.33 -1.74 40.20
CA PHE A 44 2.02 -2.21 39.01
C PHE A 44 2.45 -1.04 38.11
N GLN A 45 1.61 -0.02 37.96
CA GLN A 45 1.92 1.17 37.16
C GLN A 45 3.13 1.93 37.70
N VAL A 46 3.29 2.06 39.02
CA VAL A 46 4.44 2.76 39.62
C VAL A 46 5.76 2.13 39.21
N ASP A 47 5.88 0.81 39.32
CA ASP A 47 7.12 0.11 38.97
C ASP A 47 7.34 0.03 37.46
N LEU A 48 6.26 -0.06 36.67
CA LEU A 48 6.35 0.01 35.22
C LEU A 48 6.81 1.39 34.71
N ILE A 49 6.39 2.47 35.37
CA ILE A 49 6.91 3.82 35.12
C ILE A 49 8.40 3.91 35.46
N ASN A 50 8.85 3.22 36.52
CA ASN A 50 10.28 3.18 36.87
C ASN A 50 11.13 2.42 35.84
N VAL A 51 10.59 1.36 35.22
CA VAL A 51 11.20 0.69 34.06
C VAL A 51 11.36 1.68 32.91
N HIS A 52 10.28 2.35 32.50
CA HIS A 52 10.29 3.31 31.39
C HIS A 52 11.29 4.46 31.63
N ASN A 53 11.24 5.09 32.80
CA ASN A 53 12.16 6.17 33.20
C ASN A 53 13.63 5.73 33.20
N SER A 54 13.91 4.47 33.49
CA SER A 54 15.28 3.92 33.47
C SER A 54 15.76 3.70 32.04
N ALA A 55 14.86 3.30 31.13
CA ALA A 55 15.15 3.19 29.69
C ALA A 55 15.39 4.57 29.04
N ASP A 56 14.63 5.60 29.41
CA ASP A 56 14.89 6.98 28.99
C ASP A 56 16.26 7.47 29.43
N LYS A 57 16.67 7.14 30.66
CA LYS A 57 18.02 7.46 31.15
C LYS A 57 19.10 6.73 30.38
N LEU A 58 18.88 5.49 29.96
CA LEU A 58 19.82 4.78 29.07
C LEU A 58 19.98 5.53 27.74
N LEU A 59 18.88 5.98 27.15
CA LEU A 59 18.90 6.72 25.89
C LEU A 59 19.68 8.04 26.04
N ALA A 60 19.38 8.82 27.09
CA ALA A 60 20.09 10.05 27.41
C ALA A 60 21.59 9.82 27.64
N LEU A 61 21.97 8.74 28.32
CA LEU A 61 23.38 8.39 28.52
C LEU A 61 24.11 8.10 27.21
N ILE A 62 23.46 7.43 26.26
CA ILE A 62 24.03 7.19 24.92
C ILE A 62 24.18 8.51 24.18
N GLU A 63 23.17 9.37 24.21
CA GLU A 63 23.20 10.65 23.49
C GLU A 63 24.25 11.61 24.07
N ASP A 64 24.37 11.71 25.39
CA ASP A 64 25.34 12.60 26.03
C ASP A 64 26.79 12.13 25.85
N ASN A 65 27.02 10.81 25.83
CA ASN A 65 28.37 10.25 25.92
C ASN A 65 28.89 9.67 24.59
N LEU A 66 28.00 9.28 23.68
CA LEU A 66 28.33 8.66 22.40
C LEU A 66 27.83 9.49 21.20
N ALA A 67 27.47 10.76 21.39
CA ALA A 67 27.06 11.66 20.31
C ALA A 67 28.10 11.82 19.18
N ALA A 68 27.61 12.23 18.02
CA ALA A 68 28.43 12.57 16.84
C ALA A 68 29.38 13.77 17.06
N THR A 69 29.34 14.43 18.22
CA THR A 69 30.29 15.50 18.58
C THR A 69 31.63 14.96 19.10
N LYS A 70 31.70 13.68 19.47
CA LYS A 70 32.95 13.02 19.89
C LYS A 70 33.89 12.87 18.70
N SER A 71 35.16 13.21 18.86
CA SER A 71 36.15 13.21 17.77
C SER A 71 37.16 12.08 17.86
N SER A 72 37.30 11.47 19.05
CA SER A 72 38.17 10.32 19.32
C SER A 72 37.67 9.49 20.50
N VAL A 73 38.20 8.27 20.65
CA VAL A 73 37.91 7.38 21.80
C VAL A 73 38.25 8.05 23.13
N ASN A 74 39.30 8.88 23.16
CA ASN A 74 39.73 9.60 24.36
C ASN A 74 38.71 10.63 24.88
N ASP A 75 37.73 11.03 24.06
CA ASP A 75 36.66 11.94 24.45
C ASP A 75 35.54 11.23 25.25
N ILE A 76 35.65 9.91 25.41
CA ILE A 76 34.65 9.03 26.03
C ILE A 76 35.27 8.34 27.25
N ASP A 77 34.73 8.64 28.44
CA ASP A 77 35.06 7.92 29.67
C ASP A 77 34.33 6.58 29.70
N ILE A 78 34.85 5.60 28.93
CA ILE A 78 34.23 4.29 28.74
C ILE A 78 33.90 3.58 30.07
N PRO A 79 34.82 3.51 31.06
CA PRO A 79 34.49 2.90 32.35
C PRO A 79 33.30 3.56 33.06
N SER A 80 33.24 4.89 33.05
CA SER A 80 32.12 5.63 33.66
C SER A 80 30.81 5.41 32.91
N VAL A 81 30.85 5.41 31.57
CA VAL A 81 29.68 5.15 30.73
C VAL A 81 29.15 3.73 30.95
N GLN A 82 30.02 2.71 30.87
CA GLN A 82 29.65 1.31 31.12
C GLN A 82 29.02 1.13 32.51
N PHE A 83 29.59 1.74 33.54
CA PHE A 83 29.04 1.69 34.90
C PHE A 83 27.63 2.29 34.96
N LYS A 84 27.43 3.51 34.43
CA LYS A 84 26.12 4.18 34.44
C LYS A 84 25.07 3.40 33.65
N LEU A 85 25.44 2.83 32.50
CA LEU A 85 24.55 2.00 31.68
C LEU A 85 24.15 0.72 32.45
N ARG A 86 25.12 -0.02 33.01
CA ARG A 86 24.84 -1.22 33.82
C ARG A 86 23.94 -0.92 35.02
N MET A 87 24.13 0.23 35.68
CA MET A 87 23.27 0.65 36.79
C MET A 87 21.81 0.81 36.37
N GLN A 88 21.53 1.44 35.22
CA GLN A 88 20.14 1.58 34.75
C GLN A 88 19.55 0.23 34.30
N LEU A 89 20.34 -0.65 33.67
CA LEU A 89 19.89 -2.01 33.32
C LEU A 89 19.48 -2.81 34.55
N ASN A 90 20.28 -2.77 35.63
CA ASN A 90 19.95 -3.45 36.88
C ASN A 90 18.63 -2.95 37.49
N HIS A 91 18.33 -1.65 37.36
CA HIS A 91 17.04 -1.12 37.78
C HIS A 91 15.92 -1.71 36.92
N ILE A 92 16.05 -1.71 35.59
CA ILE A 92 15.05 -2.26 34.67
C ILE A 92 14.76 -3.73 35.00
N THR A 93 15.80 -4.57 35.06
CA THR A 93 15.63 -6.00 35.38
C THR A 93 14.99 -6.19 36.75
N GLY A 94 15.46 -5.48 37.78
CA GLY A 94 14.91 -5.61 39.13
C GLY A 94 13.43 -5.21 39.22
N TYR A 95 13.01 -4.13 38.55
CA TYR A 95 11.60 -3.77 38.50
C TYR A 95 10.77 -4.77 37.69
N CYS A 96 11.29 -5.32 36.59
CA CYS A 96 10.57 -6.34 35.84
C CYS A 96 10.36 -7.63 36.64
N GLU A 97 11.36 -8.08 37.40
CA GLU A 97 11.22 -9.24 38.30
C GLU A 97 10.13 -9.00 39.36
N LEU A 98 10.10 -7.82 39.99
CA LEU A 98 9.04 -7.44 40.94
C LEU A 98 7.66 -7.43 40.28
N LEU A 99 7.56 -6.90 39.06
CA LEU A 99 6.30 -6.87 38.30
C LEU A 99 5.83 -8.27 37.89
N GLN A 100 6.75 -9.20 37.61
CA GLN A 100 6.42 -10.59 37.32
C GLN A 100 5.82 -11.27 38.56
N ASP A 101 6.46 -11.12 39.73
CA ASP A 101 5.94 -11.64 41.00
C ASP A 101 4.52 -11.09 41.28
N LEU A 102 4.31 -9.78 41.09
CA LEU A 102 3.00 -9.16 41.26
C LEU A 102 1.95 -9.72 40.28
N ALA A 103 2.32 -9.90 39.01
CA ALA A 103 1.44 -10.44 37.97
C ALA A 103 1.04 -11.89 38.28
N GLU A 104 1.97 -12.71 38.75
CA GLU A 104 1.70 -14.10 39.18
C GLU A 104 0.76 -14.13 40.39
N ASP A 105 1.00 -13.30 41.40
CA ASP A 105 0.16 -13.22 42.60
C ASP A 105 -1.31 -12.84 42.30
N ARG A 106 -1.55 -12.09 41.21
CA ARG A 106 -2.89 -11.68 40.75
C ARG A 106 -3.43 -12.47 39.56
N ASP A 107 -2.74 -13.54 39.15
CA ASP A 107 -3.11 -14.38 38.00
C ASP A 107 -3.27 -13.60 36.68
N ARG A 108 -2.44 -12.56 36.50
CA ARG A 108 -2.37 -11.70 35.29
C ARG A 108 -1.25 -12.16 34.35
N ILE A 109 -1.26 -13.45 34.03
CA ILE A 109 -0.18 -14.13 33.29
C ILE A 109 0.06 -13.50 31.91
N GLU A 110 -0.95 -12.87 31.31
CA GLU A 110 -0.84 -12.19 30.03
C GLU A 110 0.22 -11.07 30.02
N LEU A 111 0.50 -10.43 31.16
CA LEU A 111 1.49 -9.34 31.27
C LEU A 111 2.94 -9.87 31.34
N ILE A 112 3.12 -11.12 31.75
CA ILE A 112 4.43 -11.74 31.98
C ILE A 112 5.22 -11.87 30.66
N GLY A 113 4.53 -12.08 29.54
CA GLY A 113 5.15 -12.18 28.22
C GLY A 113 5.92 -10.92 27.84
N ASP A 114 5.29 -9.76 27.97
CA ASP A 114 5.91 -8.48 27.62
C ASP A 114 6.99 -8.07 28.63
N LEU A 115 6.83 -8.39 29.92
CA LEU A 115 7.91 -8.23 30.92
C LEU A 115 9.14 -9.08 30.58
N ASN A 116 8.95 -10.33 30.14
CA ASN A 116 10.05 -11.18 29.69
C ASN A 116 10.74 -10.59 28.46
N ASN A 117 9.99 -10.00 27.52
CA ASN A 117 10.58 -9.34 26.37
C ASN A 117 11.46 -8.14 26.78
N ILE A 118 11.05 -7.37 27.79
CA ILE A 118 11.86 -6.28 28.38
C ILE A 118 13.15 -6.82 29.00
N ILE A 119 13.08 -7.92 29.76
CA ILE A 119 14.25 -8.55 30.39
C ILE A 119 15.22 -9.06 29.30
N GLN A 120 14.70 -9.71 28.25
CA GLN A 120 15.52 -10.18 27.13
C GLN A 120 16.21 -9.01 26.40
N ALA A 121 15.49 -7.93 26.11
CA ALA A 121 16.09 -6.74 25.51
C ALA A 121 17.18 -6.12 26.40
N SER A 122 16.99 -6.14 27.72
CA SER A 122 18.00 -5.69 28.69
C SER A 122 19.25 -6.57 28.67
N ALA A 123 19.10 -7.89 28.51
CA ALA A 123 20.21 -8.83 28.37
C ALA A 123 21.00 -8.59 27.06
N VAL A 124 20.30 -8.42 25.93
CA VAL A 124 20.92 -8.07 24.64
C VAL A 124 21.70 -6.76 24.75
N PHE A 125 21.12 -5.74 25.39
CA PHE A 125 21.81 -4.47 25.62
C PHE A 125 23.10 -4.67 26.43
N ALA A 126 23.04 -5.45 27.50
CA ALA A 126 24.21 -5.72 28.35
C ALA A 126 25.34 -6.40 27.57
N GLU A 127 25.00 -7.35 26.70
CA GLU A 127 25.97 -8.02 25.82
C GLU A 127 26.65 -7.04 24.86
N ILE A 128 25.90 -6.10 24.27
CA ILE A 128 26.46 -5.06 23.40
C ILE A 128 27.42 -4.15 24.16
N VAL A 129 27.05 -3.74 25.38
CA VAL A 129 27.93 -2.92 26.25
C VAL A 129 29.22 -3.64 26.61
N GLU A 130 29.16 -4.96 26.83
CA GLU A 130 30.33 -5.77 27.17
C GLU A 130 31.26 -5.99 25.97
N ASN A 131 30.67 -6.31 24.81
CA ASN A 131 31.42 -6.73 23.63
C ASN A 131 31.88 -5.55 22.76
N LYS A 132 31.03 -4.54 22.56
CA LYS A 132 31.28 -3.45 21.61
C LYS A 132 31.71 -2.14 22.28
N LEU A 133 31.28 -1.86 23.50
CA LEU A 133 31.70 -0.65 24.23
C LEU A 133 32.95 -0.92 25.09
N SER A 134 34.05 -1.36 24.48
CA SER A 134 35.35 -1.52 25.15
C SER A 134 36.43 -0.71 24.45
N ILE A 135 37.42 -0.22 25.21
CA ILE A 135 38.58 0.52 24.66
C ILE A 135 39.25 -0.31 23.57
N HIS A 136 39.50 -1.60 23.84
CA HIS A 136 40.16 -2.49 22.91
C HIS A 136 39.36 -2.70 21.62
N TYR A 137 38.04 -2.84 21.71
CA TYR A 137 37.18 -2.98 20.52
C TYR A 137 37.22 -1.72 19.65
N LEU A 138 37.01 -0.55 20.27
CA LEU A 138 37.00 0.73 19.56
C LEU A 138 38.35 1.06 18.94
N GLU A 139 39.48 0.77 19.61
CA GLU A 139 40.82 0.97 19.06
C GLU A 139 41.16 -0.04 17.95
N THR A 140 40.77 -1.30 18.09
CA THR A 140 41.10 -2.37 17.11
C THR A 140 40.29 -2.21 15.81
N PHE A 141 39.02 -1.80 15.91
CA PHE A 141 38.18 -1.53 14.72
C PHE A 141 38.64 -0.32 13.92
N ILE A 142 39.17 0.72 14.59
CA ILE A 142 39.80 1.86 13.90
C ILE A 142 41.07 1.40 13.17
N ALA A 143 41.79 0.44 13.74
CA ALA A 143 43.08 -0.04 13.23
C ALA A 143 42.98 -1.06 12.07
N GLN A 144 41.83 -1.67 11.77
CA GLN A 144 41.72 -2.71 10.74
C GLN A 144 40.83 -2.36 9.53
N GLU A 145 41.26 -2.96 8.40
CA GLU A 145 40.80 -3.00 7.01
C GLU A 145 40.63 -1.72 6.17
N GLU A 146 41.36 -1.73 5.05
CA GLU A 146 41.23 -0.93 3.84
C GLU A 146 40.22 -1.62 2.91
N THR A 147 39.21 -0.92 2.42
CA THR A 147 38.93 -0.77 0.98
C THR A 147 37.68 0.10 0.73
N VAL A 148 37.82 1.00 -0.25
CA VAL A 148 36.81 1.76 -1.03
C VAL A 148 36.23 3.09 -0.48
N GLN A 149 36.71 4.15 -1.14
CA GLN A 149 36.14 5.45 -1.58
C GLN A 149 35.61 6.52 -0.59
N GLU A 150 36.15 7.73 -0.77
CA GLU A 150 35.86 8.99 -0.07
C GLU A 150 34.47 9.57 -0.39
N PRO A 151 33.95 10.44 0.51
CA PRO A 151 33.85 11.83 0.09
C PRO A 151 34.30 12.89 1.11
N LYS A 152 34.48 14.09 0.54
CA LYS A 152 35.08 15.34 1.01
C LYS A 152 34.41 15.99 2.23
N GLN A 153 35.27 16.62 3.05
CA GLN A 153 34.92 17.64 4.04
C GLN A 153 34.25 18.87 3.39
N LEU A 154 33.29 19.50 4.07
CA LEU A 154 33.47 20.82 4.74
C LEU A 154 32.16 21.35 5.41
N THR A 155 32.32 21.80 6.66
CA THR A 155 31.70 22.97 7.34
C THR A 155 30.23 23.00 7.81
N GLN A 156 30.10 22.75 9.12
CA GLN A 156 29.48 23.55 10.20
C GLN A 156 28.44 24.65 9.93
N ASN A 157 27.45 24.61 10.85
CA ASN A 157 26.56 25.63 11.41
C ASN A 157 25.15 25.73 10.82
N THR A 158 24.14 25.36 11.63
CA THR A 158 23.27 26.35 12.32
C THR A 158 22.55 25.69 13.49
N LYS A 159 22.58 26.36 14.64
CA LYS A 159 21.84 26.05 15.87
C LYS A 159 20.33 26.04 15.60
N ILE A 160 19.61 25.03 16.09
CA ILE A 160 18.18 25.19 16.38
C ILE A 160 17.97 24.86 17.85
N SER A 161 17.59 25.92 18.56
CA SER A 161 17.24 25.99 19.97
C SER A 161 15.94 25.24 20.27
N ALA A 162 15.93 24.66 21.46
CA ALA A 162 14.81 24.05 22.14
C ALA A 162 13.51 24.86 22.05
N ILE A 163 12.39 24.15 21.88
CA ILE A 163 11.07 24.62 22.28
C ILE A 163 10.51 23.57 23.22
N ASN A 164 10.51 23.89 24.51
CA ASN A 164 9.76 23.18 25.55
C ASN A 164 8.35 23.77 25.66
N ASN A 165 7.39 22.86 25.85
CA ASN A 165 6.09 22.98 26.52
C ASN A 165 5.11 24.07 26.09
N THR A 166 3.97 23.62 25.56
CA THR A 166 2.66 23.95 26.13
C THR A 166 1.71 22.77 25.97
N SER A 167 1.12 22.36 27.10
CA SER A 167 0.01 21.44 27.23
C SER A 167 -1.25 22.05 26.60
N GLU A 168 -1.87 21.33 25.67
CA GLU A 168 -3.31 21.32 25.38
C GLU A 168 -3.54 20.18 24.38
N THR A 169 -4.13 19.09 24.86
CA THR A 169 -4.63 17.98 24.05
C THR A 169 -5.84 18.46 23.25
N ASP A 170 -5.59 19.18 22.17
CA ASP A 170 -6.57 19.29 21.10
C ASP A 170 -6.60 17.94 20.39
N ASN A 171 -7.76 17.29 20.40
CA ASN A 171 -8.03 16.12 19.57
C ASN A 171 -7.71 16.49 18.12
N ILE A 172 -6.56 16.05 17.62
CA ILE A 172 -6.20 16.15 16.21
C ILE A 172 -7.22 15.28 15.46
N VAL A 173 -8.26 15.92 14.93
CA VAL A 173 -9.23 15.27 14.04
C VAL A 173 -8.50 14.99 12.74
N LEU A 174 -7.90 13.80 12.65
CA LEU A 174 -7.36 13.27 11.41
C LEU A 174 -8.52 13.12 10.41
N SER A 175 -8.27 13.41 9.14
CA SER A 175 -9.26 13.17 8.10
C SER A 175 -9.56 11.67 8.02
N THR A 176 -10.81 11.31 7.77
CA THR A 176 -11.21 9.89 7.57
C THR A 176 -10.49 9.24 6.40
N MET A 177 -9.91 10.04 5.50
CA MET A 177 -9.09 9.57 4.38
C MET A 177 -7.69 9.11 4.79
N GLY A 178 -7.18 9.45 5.96
CA GLY A 178 -5.91 8.95 6.49
C GLY A 178 -6.02 7.70 7.38
N GLU A 179 -7.25 7.25 7.67
CA GLU A 179 -7.52 6.15 8.60
C GLU A 179 -7.53 4.79 7.89
N GLY A 180 -7.08 3.75 8.60
CA GLY A 180 -7.07 2.37 8.13
C GLY A 180 -6.20 2.11 6.89
N GLY A 181 -6.17 0.85 6.44
CA GLY A 181 -5.40 0.41 5.28
C GLY A 181 -4.39 -0.69 5.60
N ILE A 182 -3.92 -1.35 4.56
CA ILE A 182 -2.95 -2.45 4.62
C ILE A 182 -1.54 -1.86 4.62
N ILE A 183 -0.82 -2.04 5.72
CA ILE A 183 0.53 -1.50 5.90
C ILE A 183 1.53 -2.64 5.84
N LEU A 184 2.42 -2.64 4.84
CA LEU A 184 3.54 -3.58 4.80
C LEU A 184 4.65 -3.06 5.69
N VAL A 185 5.02 -3.83 6.71
CA VAL A 185 6.11 -3.55 7.63
C VAL A 185 7.28 -4.46 7.29
N VAL A 186 8.42 -3.86 6.98
CA VAL A 186 9.64 -4.53 6.55
C VAL A 186 10.76 -4.19 7.52
N ASP A 187 11.18 -5.16 8.32
CA ASP A 187 12.24 -5.03 9.33
C ASP A 187 12.77 -6.45 9.61
N ASP A 188 14.09 -6.64 9.70
CA ASP A 188 14.69 -7.95 9.95
C ASP A 188 14.62 -8.36 11.43
N ASN A 189 14.30 -7.43 12.31
CA ASN A 189 14.16 -7.70 13.73
C ASN A 189 12.72 -8.13 14.08
N PRO A 190 12.50 -9.38 14.55
CA PRO A 190 11.17 -9.88 14.86
C PRO A 190 10.46 -9.10 15.97
N THR A 191 11.22 -8.52 16.91
CA THR A 191 10.68 -7.68 17.98
C THR A 191 10.15 -6.35 17.44
N ASN A 192 10.84 -5.73 16.48
CA ASN A 192 10.34 -4.53 15.80
C ASN A 192 9.04 -4.83 15.04
N LEU A 193 9.00 -5.96 14.33
CA LEU A 193 7.80 -6.41 13.61
C LEU A 193 6.61 -6.62 14.54
N ASP A 194 6.81 -7.29 15.69
CA ASP A 194 5.77 -7.48 16.72
C ASP A 194 5.26 -6.13 17.25
N LEU A 195 6.17 -5.26 17.69
CA LEU A 195 5.83 -3.96 18.26
C LEU A 195 5.07 -3.07 17.25
N LEU A 196 5.55 -2.98 16.01
CA LEU A 196 4.87 -2.23 14.95
C LEU A 196 3.51 -2.83 14.62
N SER A 197 3.42 -4.16 14.53
CA SER A 197 2.15 -4.84 14.23
C SER A 197 1.09 -4.55 15.28
N ARG A 198 1.42 -4.72 16.57
CA ARG A 198 0.48 -4.40 17.67
C ARG A 198 0.10 -2.92 17.66
N ARG A 199 1.07 -2.02 17.48
CA ARG A 199 0.86 -0.57 17.44
C ARG A 199 -0.09 -0.16 16.30
N LEU A 200 0.16 -0.65 15.09
CA LEU A 200 -0.65 -0.37 13.91
C LEU A 200 -2.08 -0.91 14.06
N LYS A 201 -2.25 -2.12 14.60
CA LYS A 201 -3.58 -2.71 14.87
C LYS A 201 -4.40 -1.84 15.83
N ARG A 202 -3.78 -1.40 16.94
CA ARG A 202 -4.43 -0.49 17.92
C ARG A 202 -4.83 0.85 17.30
N GLN A 203 -4.08 1.30 16.29
CA GLN A 203 -4.38 2.54 15.55
C GLN A 203 -5.39 2.35 14.41
N GLY A 204 -5.92 1.13 14.20
CA GLY A 204 -6.95 0.83 13.20
C GLY A 204 -6.41 0.42 11.82
N TYR A 205 -5.12 0.16 11.69
CA TYR A 205 -4.48 -0.31 10.45
C TYR A 205 -4.38 -1.84 10.42
N LEU A 206 -4.24 -2.41 9.22
CA LEU A 206 -3.99 -3.84 9.01
C LEU A 206 -2.52 -4.07 8.65
N PRO A 207 -1.65 -4.42 9.61
CA PRO A 207 -0.24 -4.67 9.33
C PRO A 207 -0.01 -6.04 8.70
N ILE A 208 0.86 -6.08 7.69
CA ILE A 208 1.48 -7.27 7.15
C ILE A 208 2.97 -7.16 7.40
N THR A 209 3.58 -8.14 8.05
CA THR A 209 4.99 -8.12 8.43
C THR A 209 5.81 -9.06 7.57
N VAL A 210 6.97 -8.61 7.12
CA VAL A 210 7.99 -9.42 6.41
C VAL A 210 9.38 -9.11 6.99
N ASP A 211 10.26 -10.11 6.98
CA ASP A 211 11.54 -10.10 7.70
C ASP A 211 12.76 -9.74 6.83
N SER A 212 12.54 -9.39 5.57
CA SER A 212 13.63 -9.09 4.64
C SER A 212 13.17 -8.27 3.45
N GLY A 213 14.11 -7.53 2.84
CA GLY A 213 13.86 -6.78 1.62
C GLY A 213 13.38 -7.64 0.46
N GLN A 214 13.91 -8.86 0.31
CA GLN A 214 13.45 -9.81 -0.72
C GLN A 214 12.02 -10.27 -0.47
N ALA A 215 11.67 -10.66 0.75
CA ALA A 215 10.31 -11.05 1.11
C ALA A 215 9.31 -9.91 0.87
N ALA A 216 9.72 -8.65 1.10
CA ALA A 216 8.91 -7.48 0.79
C ALA A 216 8.61 -7.37 -0.72
N LEU A 217 9.62 -7.52 -1.57
CA LEU A 217 9.44 -7.46 -3.02
C LEU A 217 8.59 -8.62 -3.54
N ASP A 218 8.78 -9.84 -3.03
CA ASP A 218 8.00 -11.01 -3.41
C ASP A 218 6.51 -10.84 -3.01
N TYR A 219 6.28 -10.25 -1.83
CA TYR A 219 4.93 -9.93 -1.38
C TYR A 219 4.26 -8.88 -2.27
N LEU A 220 4.97 -7.78 -2.57
CA LEU A 220 4.48 -6.68 -3.40
C LEU A 220 4.23 -7.07 -4.86
N ALA A 221 4.86 -8.15 -5.35
CA ALA A 221 4.64 -8.64 -6.71
C ALA A 221 3.21 -9.17 -6.93
N ASN A 222 2.56 -9.69 -5.88
CA ASN A 222 1.29 -10.40 -5.98
C ASN A 222 0.16 -9.82 -5.11
N ASN A 223 0.48 -8.89 -4.22
CA ASN A 223 -0.47 -8.34 -3.25
C ASN A 223 -0.53 -6.82 -3.33
N ILE A 224 -1.69 -6.26 -2.98
CA ILE A 224 -1.91 -4.82 -2.90
C ILE A 224 -1.73 -4.39 -1.45
N VAL A 225 -0.98 -3.32 -1.25
CA VAL A 225 -0.83 -2.65 0.05
C VAL A 225 -1.04 -1.16 -0.13
N ASP A 226 -1.44 -0.47 0.94
CA ASP A 226 -1.70 0.97 0.90
C ASP A 226 -0.44 1.80 1.22
N LEU A 227 0.50 1.25 1.99
CA LEU A 227 1.75 1.91 2.40
C LEU A 227 2.81 0.90 2.84
N VAL A 228 4.08 1.25 2.66
CA VAL A 228 5.23 0.48 3.18
C VAL A 228 5.94 1.26 4.29
N LEU A 229 6.12 0.64 5.46
CA LEU A 229 7.10 1.03 6.48
C LEU A 229 8.35 0.19 6.26
N LEU A 230 9.47 0.84 5.95
CA LEU A 230 10.67 0.16 5.48
C LEU A 230 11.87 0.52 6.34
N ASP A 231 12.46 -0.48 7.00
CA ASP A 231 13.74 -0.32 7.67
C ASP A 231 14.89 -0.11 6.67
N LEU A 232 15.85 0.74 7.02
CA LEU A 232 17.02 1.00 6.19
C LEU A 232 18.08 -0.08 6.30
N VAL A 233 18.34 -0.54 7.53
CA VAL A 233 19.45 -1.42 7.85
C VAL A 233 18.92 -2.83 7.94
N MET A 234 19.10 -3.60 6.88
CA MET A 234 18.71 -5.01 6.82
C MET A 234 19.81 -5.84 6.15
N PRO A 235 19.99 -7.10 6.55
CA PRO A 235 20.97 -7.99 5.94
C PRO A 235 20.58 -8.35 4.51
N GLN A 236 21.58 -8.64 3.68
CA GLN A 236 21.48 -9.05 2.27
C GLN A 236 20.96 -7.96 1.32
N MET A 237 19.89 -7.26 1.68
CA MET A 237 19.27 -6.20 0.89
C MET A 237 18.83 -5.05 1.79
N SER A 238 19.44 -3.88 1.60
CA SER A 238 19.13 -2.68 2.39
C SER A 238 17.78 -2.07 1.98
N GLY A 239 17.17 -1.28 2.89
CA GLY A 239 15.95 -0.53 2.58
C GLY A 239 16.12 0.42 1.40
N THR A 240 17.32 0.96 1.18
CA THR A 240 17.57 1.84 0.02
C THR A 240 17.49 1.08 -1.31
N GLU A 241 17.90 -0.19 -1.33
CA GLU A 241 17.80 -1.04 -2.52
C GLU A 241 16.36 -1.45 -2.77
N VAL A 242 15.60 -1.79 -1.72
CA VAL A 242 14.16 -2.07 -1.82
C VAL A 242 13.41 -0.86 -2.37
N LEU A 243 13.63 0.34 -1.82
CA LEU A 243 13.03 1.58 -2.30
C LEU A 243 13.37 1.82 -3.78
N THR A 244 14.61 1.57 -4.17
CA THR A 244 15.05 1.71 -5.56
C THR A 244 14.25 0.78 -6.48
N VAL A 245 14.09 -0.50 -6.10
CA VAL A 245 13.30 -1.46 -6.90
C VAL A 245 11.83 -1.05 -6.98
N ILE A 246 11.22 -0.63 -5.86
CA ILE A 246 9.84 -0.13 -5.81
C ILE A 246 9.66 1.03 -6.79
N ARG A 247 10.57 2.00 -6.81
CA ARG A 247 10.47 3.21 -7.63
C ARG A 247 10.73 2.96 -9.11
N HIS A 248 11.53 1.95 -9.47
CA HIS A 248 11.75 1.55 -10.86
C HIS A 248 10.66 0.63 -11.42
N ASN A 249 9.81 0.04 -10.58
CA ASN A 249 8.70 -0.79 -11.02
C ASN A 249 7.46 0.08 -11.35
N PRO A 250 6.96 0.10 -12.60
CA PRO A 250 5.78 0.91 -12.97
C PRO A 250 4.54 0.67 -12.10
N LYS A 251 4.37 -0.55 -11.56
CA LYS A 251 3.22 -0.91 -10.71
C LYS A 251 3.34 -0.41 -9.27
N LEU A 252 4.57 -0.23 -8.79
CA LEU A 252 4.87 0.10 -7.39
C LEU A 252 5.39 1.53 -7.22
N ARG A 253 5.77 2.22 -8.30
CA ARG A 253 6.45 3.53 -8.24
C ARG A 253 5.70 4.59 -7.45
N ASN A 254 4.37 4.50 -7.41
CA ASN A 254 3.49 5.44 -6.70
C ASN A 254 3.09 4.97 -5.29
N LEU A 255 3.45 3.74 -4.91
CA LEU A 255 3.16 3.21 -3.58
C LEU A 255 3.87 4.06 -2.52
N PRO A 256 3.17 4.58 -1.50
CA PRO A 256 3.81 5.42 -0.51
C PRO A 256 4.77 4.61 0.36
N VAL A 257 5.97 5.12 0.56
CA VAL A 257 7.01 4.48 1.39
C VAL A 257 7.47 5.46 2.47
N ILE A 258 7.37 5.04 3.73
CA ILE A 258 7.96 5.74 4.88
C ILE A 258 9.17 4.95 5.33
N ILE A 259 10.30 5.64 5.44
CA ILE A 259 11.56 5.06 5.88
C ILE A 259 11.66 5.08 7.41
N LEU A 260 12.05 3.96 8.01
CA LEU A 260 12.42 3.85 9.42
C LEU A 260 13.95 3.81 9.53
N SER A 261 14.52 4.69 10.35
CA SER A 261 15.97 4.94 10.36
C SER A 261 16.48 5.31 11.75
N ALA A 262 17.78 5.15 12.03
CA ALA A 262 18.37 5.66 13.27
C ALA A 262 18.70 7.15 13.18
N HIS A 263 18.86 7.80 14.34
CA HIS A 263 18.96 9.27 14.46
C HIS A 263 20.21 9.89 13.80
N ASP A 264 21.15 9.08 13.33
CA ASP A 264 22.44 9.47 12.75
C ASP A 264 22.56 9.25 11.24
N ASP A 265 21.50 8.79 10.56
CA ASP A 265 21.50 8.44 9.13
C ASP A 265 21.14 9.60 8.18
N MET A 266 21.39 10.86 8.55
CA MET A 266 20.86 12.02 7.81
C MET A 266 21.20 12.02 6.30
N ASP A 267 22.42 11.66 5.92
CA ASP A 267 22.82 11.59 4.50
C ASP A 267 22.04 10.49 3.75
N ILE A 268 21.79 9.36 4.41
CA ILE A 268 21.02 8.25 3.86
C ILE A 268 19.54 8.64 3.74
N ILE A 269 18.99 9.36 4.71
CA ILE A 269 17.62 9.90 4.66
C ILE A 269 17.47 10.85 3.47
N VAL A 270 18.41 11.79 3.29
CA VAL A 270 18.40 12.69 2.13
C VAL A 270 18.43 11.91 0.82
N LYS A 271 19.27 10.88 0.73
CA LYS A 271 19.30 9.97 -0.42
C LYS A 271 17.95 9.29 -0.64
N CYS A 272 17.29 8.79 0.40
CA CYS A 272 15.98 8.13 0.30
C CYS A 272 14.89 9.10 -0.18
N VAL A 273 14.89 10.33 0.32
CA VAL A 273 13.96 11.38 -0.14
C VAL A 273 14.17 11.67 -1.63
N LEU A 274 15.42 11.80 -2.07
CA LEU A 274 15.74 12.00 -3.50
C LEU A 274 15.38 10.80 -4.38
N LEU A 275 15.45 9.57 -3.83
CA LEU A 275 14.96 8.36 -4.50
C LEU A 275 13.43 8.27 -4.53
N GLY A 276 12.74 9.11 -3.78
CA GLY A 276 11.28 9.24 -3.80
C GLY A 276 10.57 8.62 -2.60
N ALA A 277 11.23 8.42 -1.45
CA ALA A 277 10.51 8.15 -0.20
C ALA A 277 9.52 9.29 0.12
N ASP A 278 8.33 8.95 0.60
CA ASP A 278 7.28 9.94 0.89
C ASP A 278 7.47 10.61 2.25
N ASP A 279 8.01 9.88 3.23
CA ASP A 279 8.36 10.41 4.55
C ASP A 279 9.45 9.54 5.23
N TYR A 280 9.89 9.94 6.42
CA TYR A 280 10.82 9.17 7.24
C TYR A 280 10.53 9.36 8.75
N LEU A 281 10.97 8.40 9.56
CA LEU A 281 10.81 8.42 11.01
C LEU A 281 12.02 7.79 11.71
N PHE A 282 12.46 8.42 12.80
CA PHE A 282 13.60 7.96 13.57
C PHE A 282 13.21 6.91 14.63
N LYS A 283 14.04 5.88 14.79
CA LYS A 283 14.01 4.90 15.88
C LYS A 283 14.77 5.45 17.11
N PRO A 284 14.26 5.26 18.34
CA PRO A 284 12.92 4.78 18.68
C PRO A 284 11.87 5.82 18.28
N TYR A 285 10.76 5.39 17.66
CA TYR A 285 9.74 6.30 17.14
C TYR A 285 8.61 6.54 18.14
N ASN A 286 8.20 7.80 18.24
CA ASN A 286 7.04 8.19 19.03
C ASN A 286 5.74 7.66 18.38
N PRO A 287 4.87 6.95 19.12
CA PRO A 287 3.62 6.37 18.60
C PRO A 287 2.65 7.38 17.98
N ILE A 288 2.54 8.57 18.58
CA ILE A 288 1.67 9.65 18.12
C ILE A 288 2.20 10.20 16.80
N LEU A 289 3.52 10.41 16.72
CA LEU A 289 4.17 10.86 15.49
C LEU A 289 4.05 9.82 14.38
N LEU A 290 4.24 8.53 14.68
CA LEU A 290 4.04 7.44 13.71
C LEU A 290 2.63 7.49 13.11
N LYS A 291 1.60 7.60 13.95
CA LYS A 291 0.19 7.69 13.51
C LYS A 291 -0.03 8.90 12.61
N ALA A 292 0.45 10.07 13.02
CA ALA A 292 0.29 11.31 12.26
C ALA A 292 0.94 11.22 10.88
N ARG A 293 2.15 10.64 10.79
CA ARG A 293 2.91 10.45 9.55
C ARG A 293 2.23 9.47 8.61
N LEU A 294 1.75 8.35 9.13
CA LEU A 294 0.97 7.36 8.38
C LEU A 294 -0.29 7.99 7.79
N ALA A 295 -1.10 8.64 8.64
CA ALA A 295 -2.36 9.21 8.23
C ALA A 295 -2.18 10.31 7.17
N ALA A 296 -1.22 11.22 7.36
CA ALA A 296 -0.94 12.29 6.40
C ALA A 296 -0.45 11.74 5.06
N THR A 297 0.41 10.71 5.08
CA THR A 297 0.94 10.07 3.87
C THR A 297 -0.16 9.35 3.10
N LEU A 298 -0.99 8.57 3.79
CA LEU A 298 -2.13 7.87 3.21
C LEU A 298 -3.17 8.82 2.66
N GLU A 299 -3.51 9.90 3.38
CA GLU A 299 -4.43 10.92 2.89
C GLU A 299 -3.91 11.53 1.60
N LYS A 300 -2.65 11.98 1.56
CA LYS A 300 -2.04 12.55 0.36
C LYS A 300 -2.04 11.56 -0.81
N TYR A 301 -1.76 10.29 -0.55
CA TYR A 301 -1.82 9.24 -1.56
C TYR A 301 -3.25 9.03 -2.09
N ARG A 302 -4.24 8.88 -1.21
CA ARG A 302 -5.66 8.67 -1.56
C ARG A 302 -6.27 9.89 -2.25
N LEU A 303 -5.89 11.11 -1.87
CA LEU A 303 -6.28 12.33 -2.56
C LEU A 303 -5.73 12.37 -3.99
N ARG A 304 -4.45 12.01 -4.20
CA ARG A 304 -3.88 11.86 -5.55
C ARG A 304 -4.67 10.83 -6.38
N GLN A 305 -5.00 9.68 -5.80
CA GLN A 305 -5.80 8.64 -6.47
C GLN A 305 -7.23 9.11 -6.79
N ASN A 306 -7.85 9.90 -5.91
CA ASN A 306 -9.20 10.43 -6.10
C ASN A 306 -9.27 11.64 -7.05
N GLN A 307 -8.15 12.29 -7.36
CA GLN A 307 -8.05 13.33 -8.38
C GLN A 307 -7.89 12.77 -9.79
N VAL A 308 -7.60 11.47 -9.94
CA VAL A 308 -7.53 10.83 -11.25
C VAL A 308 -8.96 10.67 -11.80
N PRO A 309 -9.31 11.34 -12.92
CA PRO A 309 -10.64 11.23 -13.50
C PRO A 309 -10.98 9.77 -13.81
N ARG A 310 -12.22 9.38 -13.50
CA ARG A 310 -12.74 8.04 -13.78
C ARG A 310 -13.52 8.07 -15.09
N LEU A 311 -13.27 7.08 -15.95
CA LEU A 311 -14.09 6.85 -17.15
C LEU A 311 -14.79 5.51 -17.02
N GLU A 312 -16.12 5.52 -17.05
CA GLU A 312 -16.93 4.30 -17.02
C GLU A 312 -17.01 3.68 -18.42
N VAL A 313 -16.66 2.40 -18.53
CA VAL A 313 -16.73 1.61 -19.76
C VAL A 313 -17.82 0.57 -19.60
N PHE A 314 -18.99 0.81 -20.19
CA PHE A 314 -20.11 -0.13 -20.19
C PHE A 314 -19.87 -1.22 -21.22
N ILE A 315 -19.90 -2.49 -20.80
CA ILE A 315 -19.59 -3.63 -21.68
C ILE A 315 -20.86 -4.45 -21.87
N SER A 316 -21.40 -4.40 -23.09
CA SER A 316 -22.51 -5.24 -23.54
C SER A 316 -21.96 -6.39 -24.38
N SER A 317 -22.08 -7.61 -23.86
CA SER A 317 -21.53 -8.79 -24.52
C SER A 317 -22.35 -10.04 -24.17
N PRO A 318 -23.01 -10.69 -25.13
CA PRO A 318 -23.77 -11.90 -24.88
C PRO A 318 -22.92 -13.09 -24.40
N GLY A 319 -23.61 -14.13 -23.90
CA GLY A 319 -23.00 -15.30 -23.24
C GLY A 319 -21.98 -16.10 -24.06
N ASP A 320 -21.95 -15.94 -25.38
CA ASP A 320 -21.15 -16.70 -26.34
C ASP A 320 -19.78 -16.07 -26.68
N VAL A 321 -19.47 -14.88 -26.15
CA VAL A 321 -18.19 -14.16 -26.34
C VAL A 321 -17.37 -14.08 -25.04
N ILE A 322 -17.29 -15.19 -24.30
CA ILE A 322 -16.51 -15.28 -23.04
C ILE A 322 -15.00 -14.98 -23.25
N PRO A 323 -14.33 -15.52 -24.28
CA PRO A 323 -12.91 -15.22 -24.52
C PRO A 323 -12.63 -13.73 -24.70
N GLU A 324 -13.47 -13.04 -25.48
CA GLU A 324 -13.38 -11.61 -25.78
C GLU A 324 -13.55 -10.76 -24.51
N ARG A 325 -14.47 -11.14 -23.62
CA ARG A 325 -14.62 -10.49 -22.31
C ARG A 325 -13.34 -10.59 -21.47
N LYS A 326 -12.67 -11.74 -21.47
CA LYS A 326 -11.43 -11.92 -20.71
C LYS A 326 -10.32 -11.01 -21.24
N ILE A 327 -10.23 -10.88 -22.56
CA ILE A 327 -9.28 -9.98 -23.24
C ILE A 327 -9.55 -8.53 -22.84
N ILE A 328 -10.81 -8.08 -22.85
CA ILE A 328 -11.16 -6.71 -22.43
C ILE A 328 -10.78 -6.43 -20.99
N ARG A 329 -11.03 -7.37 -20.07
CA ARG A 329 -10.59 -7.21 -18.67
C ARG A 329 -9.07 -7.03 -18.58
N GLY A 330 -8.31 -7.78 -19.39
CA GLY A 330 -6.85 -7.63 -19.53
C GLY A 330 -6.46 -6.26 -20.07
N ILE A 331 -7.04 -5.85 -21.20
CA ILE A 331 -6.75 -4.56 -21.85
C ILE A 331 -7.08 -3.37 -20.95
N ILE A 332 -8.22 -3.38 -20.26
CA ILE A 332 -8.60 -2.31 -19.33
C ILE A 332 -7.61 -2.25 -18.17
N LYS A 333 -7.16 -3.39 -17.67
CA LYS A 333 -6.09 -3.45 -16.67
C LYS A 333 -4.79 -2.86 -17.22
N ASP A 334 -4.37 -3.23 -18.43
CA ASP A 334 -3.14 -2.74 -19.05
C ASP A 334 -3.18 -1.22 -19.30
N ILE A 335 -4.32 -0.69 -19.77
CA ILE A 335 -4.50 0.76 -19.97
C ILE A 335 -4.52 1.50 -18.62
N ASN A 336 -5.16 0.94 -17.59
CA ASN A 336 -5.11 1.49 -16.24
C ASN A 336 -3.70 1.48 -15.65
N GLU A 337 -2.90 0.44 -15.91
CA GLU A 337 -1.50 0.37 -15.50
C GLU A 337 -0.66 1.44 -16.24
N GLU A 338 -0.88 1.60 -17.54
CA GLU A 338 -0.17 2.59 -18.36
C GLU A 338 -0.51 4.04 -17.98
N LEU A 339 -1.79 4.31 -17.69
CA LEU A 339 -2.32 5.66 -17.46
C LEU A 339 -2.67 5.92 -15.98
N ALA A 340 -2.10 5.17 -15.04
CA ALA A 340 -2.46 5.16 -13.62
C ALA A 340 -2.56 6.55 -12.96
N ASP A 341 -1.73 7.50 -13.39
CA ASP A 341 -1.65 8.86 -12.83
C ASP A 341 -2.54 9.88 -13.58
N ARG A 342 -3.22 9.45 -14.64
CA ARG A 342 -3.95 10.31 -15.59
C ARG A 342 -5.43 10.01 -15.65
N VAL A 343 -5.81 8.73 -15.70
CA VAL A 343 -7.21 8.30 -15.78
C VAL A 343 -7.38 6.89 -15.23
N ARG A 344 -8.56 6.60 -14.68
CA ARG A 344 -8.94 5.24 -14.29
C ARG A 344 -10.19 4.79 -15.04
N LEU A 345 -10.05 3.76 -15.85
CA LEU A 345 -11.13 3.05 -16.50
C LEU A 345 -11.83 2.13 -15.51
N VAL A 346 -13.15 2.22 -15.42
CA VAL A 346 -14.00 1.40 -14.57
C VAL A 346 -14.91 0.56 -15.48
N PRO A 347 -14.63 -0.75 -15.66
CA PRO A 347 -15.49 -1.60 -16.46
C PRO A 347 -16.80 -1.90 -15.72
N VAL A 348 -17.92 -1.77 -16.41
CA VAL A 348 -19.24 -2.17 -15.92
C VAL A 348 -19.70 -3.40 -16.71
N PHE A 349 -19.71 -4.55 -16.04
CA PHE A 349 -20.26 -5.81 -16.57
C PHE A 349 -21.57 -6.09 -15.85
N TRP A 350 -22.69 -6.02 -16.57
CA TRP A 350 -24.03 -6.27 -16.01
C TRP A 350 -24.19 -7.65 -15.35
N GLU A 351 -23.44 -8.66 -15.81
CA GLU A 351 -23.52 -10.04 -15.30
C GLU A 351 -22.81 -10.28 -13.94
N ASP A 352 -21.95 -9.35 -13.52
CA ASP A 352 -21.14 -9.50 -12.29
C ASP A 352 -21.84 -8.92 -11.04
N GLU A 353 -23.04 -8.33 -11.18
CA GLU A 353 -23.81 -7.81 -10.03
C GLU A 353 -24.68 -8.90 -9.37
N PRO A 354 -24.47 -9.21 -8.08
CA PRO A 354 -25.29 -10.20 -7.38
C PRO A 354 -26.71 -9.67 -7.20
N LEU A 355 -27.68 -10.34 -7.82
CA LEU A 355 -29.11 -10.10 -7.60
C LEU A 355 -29.46 -10.32 -6.12
N LEU A 356 -29.50 -9.24 -5.34
CA LEU A 356 -30.03 -9.26 -3.98
C LEU A 356 -31.55 -9.44 -4.06
N ALA A 357 -32.05 -10.53 -3.45
CA ALA A 357 -33.43 -11.00 -3.57
C ALA A 357 -34.53 -10.08 -2.99
N SER A 358 -34.21 -8.85 -2.59
CA SER A 358 -35.10 -7.97 -1.82
C SER A 358 -35.67 -6.76 -2.57
N ASP A 359 -35.18 -6.41 -3.76
CA ASP A 359 -35.58 -5.16 -4.42
C ASP A 359 -36.04 -5.36 -5.87
N THR A 360 -37.04 -4.58 -6.29
CA THR A 360 -37.61 -4.61 -7.64
C THR A 360 -36.52 -4.42 -8.70
N PHE A 361 -36.46 -5.35 -9.67
CA PHE A 361 -35.52 -5.50 -10.81
C PHE A 361 -35.14 -4.20 -11.57
N GLN A 362 -35.90 -3.11 -11.40
CA GLN A 362 -35.69 -1.82 -12.07
C GLN A 362 -34.71 -0.88 -11.36
N ALA A 363 -34.31 -1.15 -10.11
CA ALA A 363 -33.51 -0.21 -9.31
C ALA A 363 -31.98 -0.40 -9.37
N GLN A 364 -31.48 -1.43 -10.06
CA GLN A 364 -30.04 -1.80 -10.06
C GLN A 364 -29.38 -1.84 -11.45
N ILE A 365 -30.07 -1.43 -12.53
CA ILE A 365 -29.45 -1.33 -13.86
C ILE A 365 -28.67 -0.03 -13.97
N HIS A 366 -27.34 -0.11 -13.92
CA HIS A 366 -26.46 0.98 -14.35
C HIS A 366 -26.83 1.36 -15.81
N PRO A 367 -27.46 2.53 -16.06
CA PRO A 367 -27.94 2.85 -17.40
C PRO A 367 -26.77 3.10 -18.34
N ALA A 368 -26.72 2.41 -19.47
CA ALA A 368 -25.63 2.52 -20.43
C ALA A 368 -25.42 3.97 -20.92
N LYS A 369 -26.49 4.78 -21.00
CA LYS A 369 -26.44 6.21 -21.35
C LYS A 369 -25.64 7.11 -20.40
N ASN A 370 -25.34 6.63 -19.19
CA ASN A 370 -24.60 7.40 -18.19
C ASN A 370 -23.09 7.09 -18.21
N SER A 371 -22.67 6.07 -18.95
CA SER A 371 -21.25 5.71 -19.10
C SER A 371 -20.49 6.71 -19.98
N ASP A 372 -19.16 6.66 -19.93
CA ASP A 372 -18.30 7.47 -20.80
C ASP A 372 -18.05 6.80 -22.15
N ILE A 373 -17.97 5.47 -22.15
CA ILE A 373 -17.73 4.62 -23.32
C ILE A 373 -18.67 3.43 -23.25
N TYR A 374 -19.34 3.14 -24.36
CA TYR A 374 -20.12 1.92 -24.56
C TYR A 374 -19.34 0.98 -25.48
N LEU A 375 -19.24 -0.29 -25.08
CA LEU A 375 -18.55 -1.32 -25.82
C LEU A 375 -19.45 -2.54 -26.04
N GLY A 376 -19.88 -2.76 -27.28
CA GLY A 376 -20.69 -3.91 -27.69
C GLY A 376 -19.83 -5.00 -28.35
N ILE A 377 -20.07 -6.27 -28.04
CA ILE A 377 -19.44 -7.41 -28.71
C ILE A 377 -20.51 -8.43 -29.07
N PHE A 378 -20.64 -8.77 -30.34
CA PHE A 378 -21.68 -9.67 -30.83
C PHE A 378 -21.12 -10.78 -31.73
N TRP A 379 -21.66 -11.99 -31.62
CA TRP A 379 -21.24 -13.14 -32.44
C TRP A 379 -22.38 -14.01 -32.98
N SER A 380 -22.93 -14.94 -32.22
CA SER A 380 -23.97 -15.84 -32.74
C SER A 380 -25.36 -15.49 -32.22
N ARG A 381 -25.43 -14.59 -31.24
CA ARG A 381 -26.67 -14.17 -30.59
C ARG A 381 -26.66 -12.72 -30.16
N LEU A 382 -27.85 -12.13 -30.08
CA LEU A 382 -28.03 -10.73 -29.71
C LEU A 382 -28.14 -10.56 -28.21
N GLY A 383 -28.57 -11.57 -27.46
CA GLY A 383 -28.65 -11.50 -26.00
C GLY A 383 -29.69 -12.45 -25.41
N SER A 384 -30.04 -12.23 -24.15
CA SER A 384 -31.20 -12.89 -23.53
C SER A 384 -32.44 -11.99 -23.67
N PRO A 385 -33.64 -12.57 -23.83
CA PRO A 385 -34.88 -11.78 -23.89
C PRO A 385 -35.09 -11.03 -22.57
N LEU A 386 -35.65 -9.83 -22.67
CA LEU A 386 -36.04 -9.03 -21.51
C LEU A 386 -37.45 -9.39 -21.03
N PRO A 387 -37.78 -9.16 -19.75
CA PRO A 387 -39.16 -9.25 -19.27
C PRO A 387 -40.09 -8.30 -20.03
N ASP A 388 -41.33 -8.73 -20.29
CA ASP A 388 -42.36 -7.93 -20.99
C ASP A 388 -42.68 -6.57 -20.32
N SER A 389 -42.26 -6.39 -19.07
CA SER A 389 -42.39 -5.13 -18.34
C SER A 389 -41.43 -4.04 -18.82
N ILE A 390 -40.39 -4.39 -19.60
CA ILE A 390 -39.42 -3.46 -20.16
C ILE A 390 -39.76 -3.25 -21.64
N THR A 391 -40.23 -2.04 -21.96
CA THR A 391 -40.68 -1.65 -23.31
C THR A 391 -39.99 -0.35 -23.74
N ARG A 392 -39.97 -0.10 -25.06
CA ARG A 392 -39.62 1.19 -25.64
C ARG A 392 -40.65 2.26 -25.26
N GLU A 393 -40.34 3.54 -25.48
CA GLU A 393 -41.27 4.64 -25.22
C GLU A 393 -42.59 4.51 -26.01
N ASP A 394 -42.57 3.83 -27.16
CA ASP A 394 -43.75 3.55 -28.00
C ASP A 394 -44.54 2.30 -27.58
N GLY A 395 -44.10 1.59 -26.54
CA GLY A 395 -44.72 0.36 -26.04
C GLY A 395 -44.29 -0.93 -26.75
N SER A 396 -43.39 -0.85 -27.74
CA SER A 396 -42.81 -2.05 -28.37
C SER A 396 -41.80 -2.77 -27.46
N LEU A 397 -41.62 -4.07 -27.66
CA LEU A 397 -40.67 -4.90 -26.92
C LEU A 397 -39.29 -4.89 -27.57
N TYR A 398 -38.25 -5.00 -26.76
CA TYR A 398 -36.88 -5.23 -27.23
C TYR A 398 -36.67 -6.71 -27.57
N ASP A 399 -35.85 -6.98 -28.58
CA ASP A 399 -35.47 -8.33 -28.97
C ASP A 399 -34.51 -8.98 -27.97
N SER A 400 -33.71 -8.17 -27.26
CA SER A 400 -32.80 -8.65 -26.22
C SER A 400 -32.41 -7.55 -25.20
N GLY A 401 -31.78 -7.96 -24.11
CA GLY A 401 -31.15 -7.05 -23.14
C GLY A 401 -30.04 -6.21 -23.76
N SER A 402 -29.22 -6.77 -24.64
CA SER A 402 -28.15 -6.02 -25.30
C SER A 402 -28.67 -5.03 -26.33
N GLU A 403 -29.83 -5.28 -26.94
CA GLU A 403 -30.50 -4.27 -27.77
C GLU A 403 -30.94 -3.08 -26.92
N TYR A 404 -31.58 -3.34 -25.78
CA TYR A 404 -31.97 -2.29 -24.82
C TYR A 404 -30.75 -1.49 -24.34
N GLU A 405 -29.66 -2.16 -23.96
CA GLU A 405 -28.41 -1.52 -23.52
C GLU A 405 -27.83 -0.61 -24.60
N TYR A 406 -27.80 -1.08 -25.85
CA TYR A 406 -27.33 -0.29 -26.98
C TYR A 406 -28.25 0.91 -27.25
N GLU A 407 -29.57 0.71 -27.32
CA GLU A 407 -30.52 1.80 -27.58
C GLU A 407 -30.45 2.88 -26.49
N ASP A 408 -30.29 2.51 -25.22
CA ASP A 408 -30.08 3.47 -24.13
C ASP A 408 -28.77 4.24 -24.32
N ALA A 409 -27.65 3.56 -24.60
CA ALA A 409 -26.36 4.21 -24.88
C ALA A 409 -26.45 5.16 -26.09
N TYR A 410 -27.08 4.73 -27.18
CA TYR A 410 -27.24 5.49 -28.41
C TYR A 410 -28.09 6.74 -28.19
N TYR A 411 -29.19 6.63 -27.43
CA TYR A 411 -29.98 7.79 -27.03
C TYR A 411 -29.18 8.79 -26.19
N GLY A 412 -28.35 8.30 -25.27
CA GLY A 412 -27.39 9.12 -24.54
C GLY A 412 -26.48 9.90 -25.49
N TYR A 413 -25.87 9.18 -26.45
CA TYR A 413 -24.98 9.76 -27.43
C TYR A 413 -25.66 10.84 -28.27
N GLN A 414 -26.87 10.59 -28.79
CA GLN A 414 -27.62 11.58 -29.56
C GLN A 414 -27.92 12.86 -28.77
N LYS A 415 -28.22 12.73 -27.47
CA LYS A 415 -28.59 13.88 -26.63
C LYS A 415 -27.41 14.66 -26.06
N LYS A 416 -26.34 13.97 -25.67
CA LYS A 416 -25.24 14.52 -24.88
C LYS A 416 -23.86 14.35 -25.53
N GLY A 417 -23.76 13.62 -26.63
CA GLY A 417 -22.48 13.22 -27.24
C GLY A 417 -21.71 12.16 -26.44
N LYS A 418 -22.36 11.50 -25.46
CA LYS A 418 -21.81 10.42 -24.63
C LYS A 418 -22.86 9.35 -24.33
N PRO A 419 -22.49 8.06 -24.16
CA PRO A 419 -21.13 7.52 -24.28
C PRO A 419 -20.59 7.53 -25.71
N GLU A 420 -19.26 7.55 -25.87
CA GLU A 420 -18.63 7.20 -27.15
C GLU A 420 -18.87 5.70 -27.42
N ILE A 421 -19.21 5.33 -28.65
CA ILE A 421 -19.71 3.98 -28.97
C ILE A 421 -18.67 3.20 -29.77
N LEU A 422 -18.34 2.00 -29.30
CA LEU A 422 -17.59 1.00 -30.05
C LEU A 422 -18.39 -0.31 -30.10
N VAL A 423 -18.53 -0.90 -31.27
CA VAL A 423 -19.21 -2.18 -31.47
C VAL A 423 -18.37 -3.11 -32.33
N TYR A 424 -18.22 -4.35 -31.86
CA TYR A 424 -17.42 -5.38 -32.50
C TYR A 424 -18.29 -6.59 -32.86
N ARG A 425 -18.15 -7.05 -34.11
CA ARG A 425 -18.80 -8.25 -34.64
C ARG A 425 -17.76 -9.32 -34.92
N LYS A 426 -17.92 -10.47 -34.30
CA LYS A 426 -17.14 -11.67 -34.62
C LYS A 426 -17.72 -12.34 -35.86
N MET A 427 -16.86 -12.60 -36.85
CA MET A 427 -17.26 -13.16 -38.15
C MET A 427 -16.92 -14.65 -38.32
N SER A 428 -16.28 -15.27 -37.32
CA SER A 428 -15.98 -16.71 -37.37
C SER A 428 -17.25 -17.56 -37.39
N GLU A 429 -17.19 -18.73 -38.03
CA GLU A 429 -18.32 -19.66 -38.11
C GLU A 429 -18.87 -20.04 -36.73
N ALA A 430 -20.19 -19.89 -36.56
CA ALA A 430 -20.92 -20.38 -35.39
C ALA A 430 -21.41 -21.82 -35.63
N PHE A 431 -21.11 -22.73 -34.71
CA PHE A 431 -21.55 -24.11 -34.80
C PHE A 431 -22.95 -24.28 -34.20
N VAL A 432 -23.90 -24.69 -35.04
CA VAL A 432 -25.26 -25.04 -34.62
C VAL A 432 -25.38 -26.57 -34.50
N SER A 433 -25.71 -27.07 -33.32
CA SER A 433 -25.99 -28.49 -33.12
C SER A 433 -27.30 -28.87 -33.80
N LEU A 434 -27.26 -29.83 -34.73
CA LEU A 434 -28.46 -30.39 -35.37
C LEU A 434 -29.13 -31.50 -34.55
N ALA A 435 -28.61 -31.79 -33.35
CA ALA A 435 -29.14 -32.86 -32.49
C ALA A 435 -30.54 -32.53 -31.94
N ASN A 436 -30.83 -31.24 -31.72
CA ASN A 436 -32.12 -30.75 -31.30
C ASN A 436 -32.61 -29.68 -32.29
N ARG A 437 -33.70 -29.99 -33.00
CA ARG A 437 -34.27 -29.10 -34.02
C ARG A 437 -34.72 -27.76 -33.43
N GLU A 438 -35.27 -27.73 -32.23
CA GLU A 438 -35.75 -26.50 -31.60
C GLU A 438 -34.58 -25.58 -31.21
N GLU A 439 -33.52 -26.15 -30.64
CA GLU A 439 -32.29 -25.41 -30.33
C GLU A 439 -31.58 -24.90 -31.60
N ALA A 440 -31.58 -25.70 -32.67
CA ALA A 440 -31.02 -25.29 -33.95
C ALA A 440 -31.78 -24.11 -34.56
N MET A 441 -33.12 -24.18 -34.57
CA MET A 441 -33.97 -23.08 -35.05
C MET A 441 -33.81 -21.82 -34.19
N SER A 442 -33.72 -21.97 -32.87
CA SER A 442 -33.50 -20.85 -31.94
C SER A 442 -32.13 -20.17 -32.17
N SER A 443 -31.09 -20.96 -32.48
CA SER A 443 -29.77 -20.43 -32.80
C SER A 443 -29.78 -19.65 -34.13
N ILE A 444 -30.55 -20.12 -35.11
CA ILE A 444 -30.72 -19.40 -36.39
C ILE A 444 -31.47 -18.08 -36.18
N ASP A 445 -32.57 -18.08 -35.41
CA ASP A 445 -33.30 -16.86 -35.04
C ASP A 445 -32.40 -15.84 -34.34
N GLN A 446 -31.54 -16.29 -33.43
CA GLN A 446 -30.56 -15.42 -32.78
C GLN A 446 -29.54 -14.84 -33.76
N PHE A 447 -29.10 -15.60 -34.74
CA PHE A 447 -28.18 -15.13 -35.77
C PHE A 447 -28.84 -14.03 -36.63
N GLU A 448 -30.06 -14.29 -37.12
CA GLU A 448 -30.85 -13.34 -37.90
C GLU A 448 -31.13 -12.04 -37.13
N LYS A 449 -31.40 -12.14 -35.81
CA LYS A 449 -31.57 -10.98 -34.93
C LYS A 449 -30.32 -10.12 -34.85
N VAL A 450 -29.13 -10.72 -34.75
CA VAL A 450 -27.92 -9.91 -34.73
C VAL A 450 -27.70 -9.22 -36.06
N ASP A 451 -27.87 -9.93 -37.17
CA ASP A 451 -27.67 -9.33 -38.50
C ASP A 451 -28.65 -8.17 -38.71
N THR A 452 -29.93 -8.35 -38.37
CA THR A 452 -30.96 -7.30 -38.41
C THR A 452 -30.59 -6.11 -37.53
N PHE A 453 -30.09 -6.37 -36.31
CA PHE A 453 -29.63 -5.33 -35.40
C PHE A 453 -28.45 -4.54 -35.97
N ILE A 454 -27.46 -5.23 -36.55
CA ILE A 454 -26.29 -4.58 -37.16
C ILE A 454 -26.68 -3.74 -38.37
N GLU A 455 -27.49 -4.30 -39.28
CA GLU A 455 -28.01 -3.61 -40.45
C GLU A 455 -28.78 -2.34 -40.07
N ARG A 456 -29.63 -2.42 -39.05
CA ARG A 456 -30.45 -1.29 -38.60
C ARG A 456 -29.63 -0.13 -38.03
N TRP A 457 -28.57 -0.41 -37.29
CA TRP A 457 -27.91 0.59 -36.45
C TRP A 457 -26.54 1.05 -36.96
N PHE A 458 -25.87 0.24 -37.77
CA PHE A 458 -24.49 0.51 -38.17
C PHE A 458 -24.25 0.53 -39.68
N ILE A 459 -25.27 0.22 -40.48
CA ILE A 459 -25.18 0.23 -41.94
C ILE A 459 -26.08 1.35 -42.47
N ASP A 460 -25.52 2.22 -43.30
CA ASP A 460 -26.30 3.25 -43.98
C ASP A 460 -27.21 2.60 -45.04
N PRO A 461 -28.53 2.84 -45.01
CA PRO A 461 -29.48 2.18 -45.91
C PRO A 461 -29.36 2.66 -47.37
N ASP A 462 -28.77 3.82 -47.63
CA ASP A 462 -28.66 4.39 -48.97
C ASP A 462 -27.41 3.92 -49.71
N ASP A 463 -26.28 3.75 -49.01
CA ASP A 463 -24.99 3.39 -49.63
C ASP A 463 -24.29 2.14 -49.09
N GLY A 464 -24.82 1.53 -48.01
CA GLY A 464 -24.28 0.31 -47.41
C GLY A 464 -22.95 0.51 -46.66
N SER A 465 -22.54 1.76 -46.41
CA SER A 465 -21.33 2.06 -45.65
C SER A 465 -21.51 1.81 -44.15
N TYR A 466 -20.42 1.44 -43.48
CA TYR A 466 -20.42 1.20 -42.04
C TYR A 466 -20.19 2.49 -41.25
N SER A 467 -20.91 2.62 -40.13
CA SER A 467 -20.60 3.60 -39.10
C SER A 467 -19.17 3.40 -38.57
N GLY A 468 -18.46 4.51 -38.30
CA GLY A 468 -17.11 4.48 -37.71
C GLY A 468 -17.04 3.86 -36.31
N ALA A 469 -18.18 3.62 -35.67
CA ALA A 469 -18.31 2.91 -34.40
C ALA A 469 -18.30 1.37 -34.54
N TYR A 470 -18.47 0.83 -35.76
CA TYR A 470 -18.63 -0.60 -36.02
C TYR A 470 -17.38 -1.25 -36.61
N HIS A 471 -17.03 -2.42 -36.09
CA HIS A 471 -15.82 -3.13 -36.44
C HIS A 471 -16.05 -4.65 -36.52
N CYS A 472 -15.41 -5.32 -37.49
CA CYS A 472 -15.46 -6.77 -37.62
C CYS A 472 -14.11 -7.40 -37.28
N PHE A 473 -14.12 -8.63 -36.76
CA PHE A 473 -12.92 -9.43 -36.52
C PHE A 473 -13.20 -10.92 -36.74
N GLU A 474 -12.18 -11.68 -37.14
CA GLU A 474 -12.27 -13.13 -37.36
C GLU A 474 -11.65 -13.93 -36.20
N ASP A 475 -10.55 -13.44 -35.63
CA ASP A 475 -9.78 -14.11 -34.59
C ASP A 475 -9.50 -13.20 -33.38
N ILE A 476 -9.05 -13.83 -32.30
CA ILE A 476 -8.80 -13.20 -31.01
C ILE A 476 -7.63 -12.21 -31.05
N GLU A 477 -6.56 -12.49 -31.79
CA GLU A 477 -5.36 -11.64 -31.82
C GLU A 477 -5.69 -10.32 -32.53
N THR A 478 -6.43 -10.40 -33.64
CA THR A 478 -6.94 -9.23 -34.36
C THR A 478 -7.88 -8.41 -33.49
N PHE A 479 -8.78 -9.06 -32.75
CA PHE A 479 -9.68 -8.39 -31.81
C PHE A 479 -8.92 -7.62 -30.73
N GLU A 480 -7.96 -8.27 -30.06
CA GLU A 480 -7.14 -7.70 -28.99
C GLU A 480 -6.38 -6.46 -29.45
N ASP A 481 -5.71 -6.52 -30.60
CA ASP A 481 -4.96 -5.37 -31.15
C ASP A 481 -5.89 -4.20 -31.51
N MET A 482 -7.03 -4.48 -32.16
CA MET A 482 -8.00 -3.45 -32.55
C MET A 482 -8.60 -2.74 -31.34
N ILE A 483 -9.11 -3.50 -30.37
CA ILE A 483 -9.81 -2.94 -29.22
C ILE A 483 -8.85 -2.20 -28.28
N TYR A 484 -7.62 -2.67 -28.10
CA TYR A 484 -6.59 -1.93 -27.37
C TYR A 484 -6.33 -0.56 -28.01
N LYS A 485 -6.12 -0.50 -29.34
CA LYS A 485 -5.88 0.75 -30.06
C LYS A 485 -7.06 1.70 -30.01
N HIS A 486 -8.27 1.20 -30.26
CA HIS A 486 -9.49 2.02 -30.30
C HIS A 486 -9.82 2.57 -28.91
N LEU A 487 -9.84 1.71 -27.89
CA LEU A 487 -10.14 2.11 -26.52
C LEU A 487 -9.11 3.10 -25.99
N LYS A 488 -7.81 2.83 -26.16
CA LYS A 488 -6.75 3.74 -25.75
C LYS A 488 -6.85 5.11 -26.43
N LYS A 489 -7.13 5.14 -27.74
CA LYS A 489 -7.33 6.39 -28.48
C LYS A 489 -8.51 7.19 -27.91
N LEU A 490 -9.65 6.56 -27.67
CA LEU A 490 -10.82 7.23 -27.07
C LEU A 490 -10.52 7.77 -25.68
N VAL A 491 -9.83 6.99 -24.85
CA VAL A 491 -9.44 7.40 -23.49
C VAL A 491 -8.51 8.61 -23.52
N LEU A 492 -7.51 8.62 -24.41
CA LEU A 492 -6.63 9.78 -24.58
C LEU A 492 -7.40 11.01 -25.10
N MET A 493 -8.34 10.84 -26.01
CA MET A 493 -9.20 11.94 -26.49
C MET A 493 -10.12 12.48 -25.39
N GLN A 494 -10.64 11.63 -24.51
CA GLN A 494 -11.44 12.07 -23.35
C GLN A 494 -10.58 12.83 -22.34
N LEU A 495 -9.33 12.40 -22.14
CA LEU A 495 -8.37 13.10 -21.27
C LEU A 495 -8.02 14.50 -21.76
N GLU A 496 -7.99 14.75 -23.07
CA GLU A 496 -7.76 16.10 -23.62
C GLU A 496 -8.94 17.05 -23.38
N LYS A 497 -10.13 16.51 -23.09
CA LYS A 497 -11.37 17.28 -22.85
C LYS A 497 -11.60 17.58 -21.36
N LEU A 498 -10.88 16.89 -20.46
CA LEU A 498 -10.92 17.04 -18.99
C LEU A 498 -9.86 18.05 -18.54
#